data_AF-A0A315XT12-F1
#
_entry.id   AF-A0A315XT12-F1
#
_cell.length_a   1.000
_cell.length_b   1.000
_cell.length_c   1.000
_cell.angle_alpha   90.00
_cell.angle_beta   90.00
_cell.angle_gamma   90.00
#
_symmetry.space_group_name_H-M   'P 1'
#
loop_
_entity.id
_entity.type
_entity.pdbx_description
1 polymer ?
#
loop_
_entity_poly.entity_id
_entity_poly.type
_entity_poly.pdbx_seq_one_letter_code
_entity_poly.pdbx_strand_id
1 'polypeptide(L)' 'MKRSITVQIPEEKLSAIEMYLEQKNTTLAAELDKQVEQIYTKVVPQNVREYIELTAKQQIRRPRRSVDSTPKPEE' A
#
# COMPACT_ATOMS: atom_id res chain seq x y z
N MET A 1 -0.33 7.66 0.56
CA MET A 1 0.00 7.37 1.98
C MET A 1 -0.12 5.88 2.19
N LYS A 2 0.86 5.23 2.84
CA LYS A 2 0.79 3.79 3.17
C LYS A 2 0.37 3.62 4.62
N ARG A 3 -0.37 2.56 4.93
CA ARG A 3 -0.72 2.15 6.30
C ARG A 3 -0.11 0.78 6.58
N SER A 4 0.32 0.55 7.82
CA SER A 4 0.91 -0.71 8.25
C SER A 4 -0.11 -1.52 9.07
N ILE A 5 -0.13 -2.83 8.86
CA ILE A 5 -0.94 -3.79 9.62
C ILE A 5 0.03 -4.81 10.22
N THR A 6 -0.08 -5.09 11.51
CA THR A 6 0.74 -6.09 12.20
C THR A 6 -0.11 -7.33 12.47
N VAL A 7 0.42 -8.51 12.13
CA VAL A 7 -0.23 -9.81 12.35
C VAL A 7 0.68 -10.64 13.26
N GLN A 8 0.11 -11.26 14.28
CA GLN A 8 0.83 -12.15 15.20
C GLN A 8 0.51 -13.61 14.86
N ILE A 9 1.54 -14.45 14.76
CA ILE A 9 1.44 -15.88 14.48
C ILE A 9 2.40 -16.62 15.42
N PRO A 10 2.05 -17.82 15.92
CA PRO A 10 2.98 -18.64 16.70
C PRO A 10 4.26 -18.96 15.93
N GLU A 11 5.39 -18.93 16.62
CA GLU A 11 6.73 -19.13 16.02
C GLU A 11 6.82 -20.42 15.20
N GLU A 12 6.37 -21.55 15.75
CA GLU A 12 6.40 -22.85 15.05
C GLU A 12 5.65 -22.83 13.70
N LYS A 13 4.52 -22.11 13.64
CA LYS A 13 3.75 -21.97 12.41
C LYS A 13 4.46 -21.07 11.42
N LEU A 14 5.08 -19.99 11.90
CA LEU A 14 5.86 -19.07 11.07
C LEU A 14 7.06 -19.79 10.44
N SER A 15 7.84 -20.53 11.22
CA SER A 15 8.99 -21.29 10.72
C SER A 15 8.59 -22.33 9.68
N ALA A 16 7.47 -23.03 9.90
CA ALA A 16 6.95 -23.97 8.90
C ALA A 16 6.56 -23.24 7.59
N ILE A 17 5.88 -22.09 7.70
CA ILE A 17 5.50 -21.29 6.53
C ILE A 17 6.74 -20.85 5.75
N GLU A 18 7.73 -20.26 6.41
CA GLU A 18 8.96 -19.78 5.77
C GLU A 18 9.69 -20.91 5.03
N MET A 19 9.87 -22.07 5.68
CA MET A 19 10.51 -23.24 5.08
C MET A 19 9.81 -23.71 3.80
N TYR A 20 8.47 -23.75 3.78
CA TYR A 20 7.73 -24.17 2.59
C TYR A 20 7.64 -23.09 1.50
N LEU A 21 7.79 -21.81 1.86
CA LEU A 21 7.85 -20.72 0.87
C LEU A 21 9.21 -20.66 0.17
N GLU A 22 10.30 -20.97 0.88
CA GLU A 22 11.63 -21.11 0.28
C GLU A 22 11.65 -22.20 -0.81
N GLN A 23 11.00 -23.34 -0.56
CA GLN A 23 10.85 -24.40 -1.57
C GLN A 23 10.12 -23.92 -2.83
N LYS A 24 9.22 -22.95 -2.68
CA LYS A 24 8.45 -22.33 -3.77
C LYS A 24 9.13 -21.10 -4.37
N ASN A 25 10.35 -20.76 -3.93
CA ASN A 25 11.09 -19.56 -4.32
C ASN A 25 10.27 -18.26 -4.14
N THR A 26 9.47 -18.20 -3.08
CA THR A 26 8.68 -17.02 -2.72
C THR A 26 8.95 -16.63 -1.27
N THR A 27 8.46 -15.45 -0.87
CA THR A 27 8.58 -14.94 0.50
C THR A 27 7.21 -14.74 1.12
N LEU A 28 7.16 -14.76 2.46
CA LEU A 28 5.91 -14.53 3.18
C LEU A 28 5.32 -13.15 2.86
N ALA A 29 6.17 -12.13 2.74
CA ALA A 29 5.75 -10.78 2.36
C ALA A 29 5.09 -10.77 0.97
N ALA A 30 5.68 -11.42 -0.02
CA ALA A 30 5.13 -11.46 -1.37
C ALA A 30 3.76 -12.17 -1.43
N GLU A 31 3.60 -13.26 -0.69
CA GLU A 31 2.33 -13.98 -0.64
C GLU A 31 1.26 -13.16 0.10
N LEU A 32 1.63 -12.46 1.18
CA LEU A 32 0.74 -11.55 1.89
C LEU A 32 0.31 -10.36 1.03
N ASP A 33 1.23 -9.75 0.29
CA ASP A 33 0.93 -8.63 -0.63
C ASP A 33 -0.09 -9.07 -1.68
N LYS A 34 0.14 -10.22 -2.32
CA LYS A 34 -0.79 -10.82 -3.28
C LYS A 34 -2.16 -11.10 -2.65
N GLN A 35 -2.18 -11.59 -1.41
CA GLN A 35 -3.43 -11.89 -0.71
C GLN A 35 -4.19 -10.61 -0.35
N VAL A 36 -3.50 -9.54 0.00
CA VAL A 36 -4.10 -8.22 0.24
C VAL A 36 -4.73 -7.66 -1.04
N GLU A 37 -4.07 -7.78 -2.19
CA GLU A 37 -4.64 -7.38 -3.49
C GLU A 37 -5.90 -8.18 -3.85
N GLN A 38 -5.89 -9.48 -3.57
CA GLN A 38 -7.07 -10.33 -3.76
C GLN A 38 -8.21 -9.92 -2.84
N ILE A 39 -7.93 -9.65 -1.56
CA ILE A 39 -8.93 -9.15 -0.60
C ILE A 39 -9.53 -7.84 -1.11
N TYR A 40 -8.70 -6.89 -1.57
CA TYR A 40 -9.18 -5.64 -2.13
C TYR A 40 -10.11 -5.87 -3.33
N THR A 41 -9.71 -6.73 -4.26
CA THR A 41 -10.51 -7.06 -5.45
C THR A 41 -11.82 -7.75 -5.11
N LYS A 42 -11.81 -8.64 -4.11
CA LYS A 42 -12.99 -9.43 -3.69
C LYS A 42 -13.97 -8.61 -2.85
N VAL A 43 -13.47 -7.77 -1.96
CA VAL A 43 -14.28 -7.02 -0.98
C VAL A 43 -14.73 -5.68 -1.54
N VAL A 44 -13.94 -5.04 -2.41
CA VAL A 44 -14.25 -3.72 -2.96
C VAL A 44 -14.94 -3.86 -4.33
N PRO A 45 -16.20 -3.39 -4.46
CA PRO A 45 -16.92 -3.37 -5.72
C PRO A 45 -16.15 -2.65 -6.83
N GLN A 46 -16.33 -3.09 -8.08
CA GLN A 46 -15.60 -2.57 -9.22
C GLN A 46 -15.71 -1.04 -9.38
N ASN A 47 -16.91 -0.47 -9.25
CA ASN A 47 -17.15 0.97 -9.33
C ASN A 47 -16.34 1.78 -8.29
N VAL A 48 -16.16 1.23 -7.09
CA VAL A 48 -15.36 1.86 -6.03
C VAL A 48 -13.87 1.76 -6.34
N ARG A 49 -13.40 0.62 -6.87
CA ARG A 49 -12.00 0.45 -7.29
C ARG A 49 -11.63 1.42 -8.40
N GLU A 50 -12.46 1.53 -9.43
CA GLU A 50 -12.27 2.48 -10.54
C GLU A 50 -12.21 3.92 -10.04
N TYR A 51 -13.09 4.30 -9.10
CA TYR A 51 -13.07 5.63 -8.48
C TYR A 51 -11.75 5.90 -7.72
N ILE A 52 -11.26 4.93 -6.95
CA ILE A 52 -9.99 5.05 -6.23
C ILE A 52 -8.82 5.23 -7.22
N GLU A 53 -8.77 4.46 -8.31
CA GLU A 53 -7.73 4.57 -9.34
C GLU A 53 -7.74 5.91 -10.07
N LEU A 54 -8.92 6.42 -10.43
CA LEU A 54 -9.09 7.74 -11.05
C LEU A 54 -8.64 8.86 -10.10
N THR A 55 -9.02 8.77 -8.83
CA THR A 55 -8.65 9.77 -7.81
C THR A 55 -7.14 9.77 -7.55
N ALA A 56 -6.51 8.59 -7.53
CA ALA A 56 -5.06 8.47 -7.40
C ALA A 56 -4.31 9.14 -8.58
N LYS A 57 -4.79 8.94 -9.82
CA LYS A 57 -4.21 9.59 -11.02
C LYS A 57 -4.42 11.10 -11.03
N GLN A 58 -5.55 11.60 -10.52
CA GLN A 58 -5.81 13.04 -10.42
C GLN A 58 -4.97 13.74 -9.34
N GLN A 59 -4.67 13.07 -8.21
CA GLN A 59 -3.77 13.62 -7.19
C GLN A 59 -2.35 13.86 -7.71
N ILE A 60 -1.84 13.01 -8.62
CA ILE A 60 -0.52 13.17 -9.24
C ILE A 60 -0.48 14.41 -10.15
N ARG A 61 -1.63 14.83 -10.70
CA ARG A 61 -1.72 15.96 -11.65
C ARG A 61 -1.86 17.34 -11.00
N ARG A 62 -2.03 17.44 -9.68
CA ARG A 62 -2.07 18.74 -8.99
C ARG A 62 -0.63 19.17 -8.64
N PRO A 63 -0.05 20.20 -9.30
CA PRO A 63 1.20 20.76 -8.82
C PRO A 63 0.95 21.31 -7.42
N ARG A 64 1.79 20.91 -6.45
CA ARG A 64 1.81 21.53 -5.13
C ARG A 64 2.16 23.00 -5.35
N ARG A 65 1.20 23.90 -5.20
CA ARG A 65 1.48 25.34 -5.11
C ARG A 65 2.37 25.52 -3.86
N SER A 66 3.66 25.70 -4.09
CA SER A 66 4.60 26.19 -3.09
C SER A 66 4.15 27.62 -2.74
N VAL A 67 3.53 27.76 -1.57
CA VAL A 67 3.33 29.07 -0.95
C VAL A 67 4.65 29.50 -0.33
N ASP A 68 5.54 30.01 -1.18
CA ASP A 68 6.65 30.84 -0.71
C ASP A 68 6.08 32.25 -0.52
N SER A 69 5.91 32.64 0.73
CA SER A 69 5.47 33.98 1.11
C SER A 69 6.46 34.51 2.13
N THR A 70 7.67 34.83 1.68
CA THR A 70 8.57 35.71 2.42
C THR A 70 8.13 37.16 2.18
N PRO A 71 7.64 37.90 3.19
CA PRO A 71 7.47 39.33 3.04
C PRO A 71 8.85 39.99 3.05
N LYS A 72 9.13 40.78 2.01
CA LYS A 72 10.30 41.64 1.89
C LYS A 72 10.11 42.82 2.86
N PRO A 73 11.06 43.14 3.76
CA PRO A 73 11.03 44.41 4.47
C PRO A 73 11.37 45.53 3.47
N GLU A 74 10.45 46.49 3.33
CA GLU A 74 10.72 47.79 2.72
C GLU A 74 11.57 48.65 3.67
N GLU A 75 12.32 49.54 3.02
CA GLU A 75 13.41 50.42 3.49
C GLU A 75 13.10 51.31 4.70
#